data_AF-V4RS81-F1
#
_entry.id   AF-V4RS81-F1
#
_cell.length_a   1.000
_cell.length_b   1.000
_cell.length_c   1.000
_cell.angle_alpha   90.00
_cell.angle_beta   90.00
_cell.angle_gamma   90.00
#
_symmetry.space_group_name_H-M   'P 1'
#
loop_
_entity.id
_entity.type
_entity.pdbx_description
1 polymer ?
#
loop_
_entity_poly.entity_id
_entity_poly.type
_entity_poly.pdbx_seq_one_letter_code
_entity_poly.pdbx_strand_id
1 'polypeptide(L)' 'MNAQIIPFPAPKPAPVRQVSLDGEYFEDDVPPVLFDADEDDAELAMYVSIADSWND' A
#
# COMPACT_ATOMS: atom_id res chain seq x y z
N MET A 1 36.37 -30.50 -6.82
CA MET A 1 35.91 -29.09 -6.81
C MET A 1 34.85 -28.97 -5.73
N ASN A 2 35.15 -28.26 -4.64
CA ASN A 2 34.17 -28.02 -3.56
C ASN A 2 33.41 -26.73 -3.90
N ALA A 3 32.16 -26.87 -4.36
CA ALA A 3 31.30 -25.72 -4.59
C ALA A 3 30.78 -25.22 -3.24
N GLN A 4 31.26 -24.05 -2.81
CA GLN A 4 30.77 -23.39 -1.62
C GLN A 4 29.48 -22.66 -1.97
N ILE A 5 28.34 -23.22 -1.57
CA ILE A 5 27.02 -22.61 -1.76
C ILE A 5 26.94 -21.42 -0.81
N ILE A 6 26.98 -20.21 -1.36
CA ILE A 6 26.77 -18.98 -0.60
C ILE A 6 25.25 -18.82 -0.41
N PRO A 7 24.71 -18.80 0.83
CA PRO A 7 23.28 -18.59 1.05
C PRO A 7 22.89 -17.21 0.52
N PHE A 8 21.83 -17.14 -0.28
CA PHE A 8 21.23 -15.86 -0.63
C PHE A 8 20.70 -15.19 0.65
N PRO A 9 21.00 -13.90 0.89
CA PRO A 9 20.44 -13.19 2.02
C PRO A 9 18.91 -13.15 1.89
N ALA A 10 18.21 -13.63 2.91
CA ALA A 10 16.76 -13.53 2.97
C ALA A 10 16.34 -12.05 2.92
N PRO A 11 15.21 -11.71 2.24
CA PRO A 11 14.68 -10.36 2.26
C PRO A 11 14.44 -9.94 3.72
N LYS A 12 15.00 -8.80 4.12
CA LYS A 12 14.75 -8.23 5.45
C LYS A 12 13.27 -7.85 5.53
N PRO A 13 12.59 -8.08 6.67
CA PRO A 13 11.24 -7.57 6.87
C PRO A 13 11.26 -6.06 6.67
N ALA A 14 10.27 -5.54 5.94
CA ALA A 14 10.12 -4.11 5.73
C ALA A 14 9.97 -3.42 7.10
N PRO A 15 10.65 -2.29 7.35
CA PRO A 15 10.48 -1.58 8.60
C PRO A 15 9.03 -1.13 8.72
N VAL A 16 8.38 -1.47 9.84
CA VAL A 16 7.09 -0.89 10.23
C VAL A 16 7.33 0.62 10.33
N ARG A 17 6.64 1.41 9.50
CA ARG A 17 6.73 2.87 9.61
C ARG A 17 6.22 3.23 10.99
N GLN A 18 6.98 4.02 11.73
CA GLN A 18 6.51 4.63 12.97
C GLN A 18 6.36 6.12 12.72
N VAL A 19 5.16 6.63 12.95
CA VAL A 19 4.87 8.06 12.92
C VAL A 19 4.76 8.58 14.35
N SER A 20 5.31 9.76 14.61
CA SER A 20 5.25 10.41 15.93
C SER A 20 4.34 11.64 15.85
N LEU A 21 3.33 11.72 16.70
CA LEU A 21 2.47 12.89 16.83
C LEU A 21 2.35 13.25 18.32
N ASP A 22 2.63 14.51 18.67
CA ASP A 22 2.55 15.02 20.06
C ASP A 22 3.32 14.19 21.12
N GLY A 23 4.38 13.50 20.70
CA GLY A 23 5.21 12.66 21.58
C GLY A 23 4.70 11.24 21.76
N GLU A 24 3.57 10.89 21.15
CA GLU A 24 3.08 9.51 21.03
C GLU A 24 3.58 8.88 19.73
N TYR A 25 3.92 7.59 19.80
CA TYR A 25 4.41 6.81 18.67
C TYR A 25 3.30 5.86 18.20
N PHE A 26 3.00 5.90 16.91
CA PHE A 26 2.00 5.06 16.28
C PHE A 26 2.66 4.14 15.27
N GLU A 27 2.26 2.87 15.29
CA GLU A 27 2.60 1.93 14.24
C GLU A 27 1.72 2.25 13.02
N ASP A 28 2.38 2.61 11.92
CA ASP A 28 1.75 2.89 10.64
C ASP A 28 1.59 1.55 9.91
N ASP A 29 0.54 0.80 10.25
CA ASP A 29 0.13 -0.45 9.57
C ASP A 29 -0.63 -0.16 8.25
N VAL A 30 -0.32 0.98 7.63
CA VAL A 30 -0.92 1.38 6.38
C VAL A 30 -0.23 0.63 5.25
N PRO A 31 -0.98 0.05 4.29
CA PRO A 31 -0.40 -0.64 3.17
C PRO A 31 0.56 0.29 2.39
N PRO A 32 1.67 -0.25 1.86
CA PRO A 32 2.70 0.54 1.17
C PRO A 32 2.17 1.26 -0.08
N VAL A 33 1.04 0.81 -0.61
CA VAL A 33 0.31 1.45 -1.71
C VAL A 33 -1.08 1.80 -1.17
N LEU A 34 -1.35 3.11 -1.11
CA LEU A 34 -2.63 3.67 -0.66
C LEU A 34 -3.56 4.01 -1.82
N PHE A 35 -3.00 4.24 -3.00
CA PHE A 35 -3.70 4.67 -4.21
C PHE A 35 -3.19 3.82 -5.37
N ASP A 36 -4.10 3.12 -6.02
CA ASP A 36 -3.85 2.42 -7.28
C ASP A 36 -4.68 3.13 -8.35
N ALA A 37 -4.00 3.88 -9.22
CA ALA A 37 -4.67 4.76 -10.19
C ALA A 37 -5.70 4.01 -11.06
N ASP A 38 -5.42 2.75 -11.43
CA ASP A 38 -6.34 1.99 -12.28
C ASP A 38 -7.58 1.51 -11.51
N GLU A 39 -7.42 1.12 -10.24
CA GLU A 39 -8.52 0.71 -9.36
C GLU A 39 -9.35 1.93 -8.91
N ASP A 40 -8.67 3.01 -8.52
CA ASP A 40 -9.26 4.26 -8.05
C ASP A 40 -10.10 4.92 -9.17
N ASP A 41 -9.59 4.95 -10.41
CA ASP A 41 -10.33 5.49 -11.55
C ASP A 41 -11.58 4.65 -11.87
N ALA A 42 -11.51 3.33 -11.71
CA ALA A 42 -12.65 2.44 -11.90
C ALA A 42 -13.72 2.64 -10.81
N GLU A 43 -13.31 2.81 -9.55
CA GLU A 43 -14.22 3.12 -8.44
C GLU A 43 -14.88 4.48 -8.64
N LEU A 44 -14.12 5.50 -9.05
CA LEU A 44 -14.65 6.83 -9.36
C LEU A 44 -15.67 6.79 -10.51
N ALA A 45 -15.41 6.00 -11.55
CA ALA A 45 -16.34 5.85 -12.67
C ALA A 45 -17.70 5.28 -12.23
N MET A 46 -17.73 4.37 -11.25
CA MET A 46 -18.98 3.88 -10.67
C MET A 46 -19.76 5.02 -10.00
N TYR A 47 -19.11 5.85 -9.18
CA TYR A 47 -19.78 6.96 -8.51
C TYR A 47 -20.33 8.00 -9.48
N VAL A 48 -19.59 8.30 -10.57
CA VAL A 48 -20.06 9.18 -11.65
C VAL A 48 -21.32 8.60 -12.29
N SER A 49 -21.36 7.30 -12.59
CA SER A 49 -22.53 6.66 -13.20
C SER A 49 -23.79 6.74 -12.33
N ILE A 50 -23.63 6.65 -11.00
CA ILE A 50 -24.72 6.79 -10.04
C ILE A 50 -25.22 8.24 -10.04
N ALA A 51 -24.31 9.22 -9.97
CA ALA A 51 -24.66 10.64 -9.96
C ALA A 51 -25.41 11.06 -11.24
N ASP A 52 -24.97 10.57 -12.41
CA ASP A 52 -25.63 10.84 -13.69
C ASP A 52 -27.04 10.24 -13.74
N SER A 53 -27.24 9.04 -13.18
CA SER A 53 -28.55 8.37 -13.16
C SER A 53 -29.61 9.06 -12.27
N TRP A 54 -29.20 9.98 -11.39
CA TRP A 54 -30.09 10.71 -10.48
C TRP A 54 -30.48 12.10 -10.99
N ASN A 55 -29.90 12.53 -12.11
CA ASN A 55 -30.10 13.86 -12.68
C ASN A 55 -31.14 13.89 -13.83
N ASP A 56 -31.90 12.79 -13.98
CA ASP A 56 -32.98 12.56 -14.96
C ASP A 56 -34.36 12.72 -14.27
#